data_AF-A0AAU2JI74-F1
#
_entry.id   AF-A0AAU2JI74-F1
#
_cell.length_a   1.000
_cell.length_b   1.000
_cell.length_c   1.000
_cell.angle_alpha   90.00
_cell.angle_beta   90.00
_cell.angle_gamma   90.00
#
_symmetry.space_group_name_H-M   'P 1'
#
loop_
_entity.id
_entity.type
_entity.pdbx_description
1 polymer ?
#
loop_
_entity_poly.entity_id
_entity_poly.type
_entity_poly.pdbx_seq_one_letter_code
_entity_poly.pdbx_strand_id
1 'polypeptide(L)'
;MSTTPSAPVLRGSGGAVLRHEDDALTLRRGDEEIRIPLQAVRNVIPDRRAVTVELRVPAGRTPLTHRIGGVSEAAADLFAMGVGAALAALPEPDPSFDGASLVTTRSVRTPGPSLSIGEKAKHYTWQLIAFGPGLVTLILTCMLSIMHGDAGMLILAVPMGIVTVLFNAASVAATDGTLRMWRLPRRVITVMAVRTSPDGEPGRYEYTDPSGQTHSYDRNTHASQIEISYHPGRPGHPVDIHPPATRVAATIGTLLLWAVTAGLIFVAMMAATE
;
A
#
# COMPACT_ATOMS: atom_id res chain seq x y z
N MET A 1 -4.73 -36.71 27.81
CA MET A 1 -5.09 -35.73 26.77
C MET A 1 -3.81 -35.27 26.09
N SER A 2 -3.55 -35.68 24.85
CA SER A 2 -2.39 -35.21 24.08
C SER A 2 -2.75 -33.91 23.39
N THR A 3 -2.18 -32.79 23.83
CA THR A 3 -2.22 -31.53 23.08
C THR A 3 -1.22 -31.67 21.92
N THR A 4 -1.72 -31.94 20.71
CA THR A 4 -0.87 -31.91 19.52
C THR A 4 -0.27 -30.50 19.41
N PRO A 5 1.07 -30.36 19.40
CA PRO A 5 1.70 -29.05 19.35
C PRO A 5 1.29 -28.33 18.05
N SER A 6 0.72 -27.14 18.18
CA SER A 6 0.37 -26.29 17.04
C SER A 6 1.65 -25.93 16.29
N ALA A 7 1.70 -26.23 15.00
CA ALA A 7 2.90 -25.96 14.19
C ALA A 7 3.14 -24.44 14.09
N PRO A 8 4.39 -23.97 14.21
CA PRO A 8 4.68 -22.55 14.24
C PRO A 8 4.37 -21.88 12.90
N VAL A 9 3.89 -20.63 12.91
CA VAL A 9 3.69 -19.87 11.68
C VAL A 9 5.04 -19.51 11.05
N LEU A 10 5.30 -19.93 9.82
CA LEU A 10 6.51 -19.56 9.09
C LEU A 10 6.31 -18.23 8.36
N ARG A 11 7.30 -17.35 8.50
CA ARG A 11 7.38 -16.07 7.78
C ARG A 11 8.65 -16.06 6.95
N GLY A 12 8.50 -16.04 5.64
CA GLY A 12 9.58 -16.06 4.66
C GLY A 12 9.89 -14.68 4.09
N SER A 13 10.87 -14.65 3.19
CA SER A 13 11.21 -13.45 2.41
C SER A 13 10.06 -13.02 1.51
N GLY A 14 10.00 -11.73 1.19
CA GLY A 14 8.94 -11.17 0.34
C GLY A 14 7.54 -11.18 0.98
N GLY A 15 7.45 -11.32 2.31
CA GLY A 15 6.18 -11.32 3.03
C GLY A 15 5.39 -12.64 2.92
N ALA A 16 6.03 -13.71 2.45
CA ALA A 16 5.41 -15.02 2.38
C ALA A 16 5.10 -15.55 3.78
N VAL A 17 3.92 -16.13 3.98
CA VAL A 17 3.51 -16.71 5.27
C VAL A 17 2.96 -18.10 5.02
N LEU A 18 3.52 -19.12 5.67
CA LEU A 18 2.96 -20.48 5.67
C LEU A 18 2.41 -20.79 7.06
N ARG A 19 1.15 -21.23 7.10
CA ARG A 19 0.45 -21.62 8.32
C ARG A 19 -0.09 -23.03 8.18
N HIS A 20 -0.14 -23.73 9.29
CA HIS A 20 -0.89 -24.96 9.43
C HIS A 20 -2.13 -24.64 10.26
N GLU A 21 -3.31 -24.85 9.69
CA GLU A 21 -4.59 -24.51 10.30
C GLU A 21 -5.55 -25.66 10.03
N ASP A 22 -6.03 -26.30 11.11
CA ASP A 22 -6.91 -27.46 11.10
C ASP A 22 -6.44 -28.60 10.18
N ASP A 23 -6.99 -28.67 8.97
CA ASP A 23 -6.80 -29.73 7.98
C ASP A 23 -6.02 -29.26 6.74
N ALA A 24 -5.45 -28.05 6.75
CA ALA A 24 -4.81 -27.46 5.60
C ALA A 24 -3.54 -26.65 5.94
N LEU A 25 -2.69 -26.50 4.93
CA LEU A 25 -1.62 -25.52 4.90
C LEU A 25 -2.08 -24.30 4.10
N THR A 26 -1.99 -23.13 4.69
CA THR A 26 -2.31 -21.86 4.02
C THR A 26 -1.02 -21.13 3.71
N LEU A 27 -0.68 -21.02 2.43
CA LEU A 27 0.47 -20.28 1.91
C LEU A 27 0.01 -18.95 1.34
N ARG A 28 0.37 -17.86 2.01
CA ARG A 28 0.17 -16.50 1.48
C ARG A 28 1.45 -15.98 0.86
N ARG A 29 1.37 -15.46 -0.37
CA ARG A 29 2.48 -14.79 -1.07
C ARG A 29 1.92 -13.63 -1.90
N GLY A 30 2.33 -12.40 -1.57
CA GLY A 30 1.79 -11.21 -2.24
C GLY A 30 0.26 -11.12 -2.07
N ASP A 31 -0.46 -10.99 -3.19
CA ASP A 31 -1.92 -10.93 -3.25
C ASP A 31 -2.58 -12.31 -3.45
N GLU A 32 -1.83 -13.39 -3.28
CA GLU A 32 -2.32 -14.76 -3.45
C GLU A 32 -2.30 -15.51 -2.11
N GLU A 33 -3.37 -16.23 -1.85
CA GLU A 33 -3.47 -17.21 -0.79
C GLU A 33 -3.79 -18.56 -1.40
N ILE A 34 -2.92 -19.52 -1.15
CA ILE A 34 -3.00 -20.88 -1.64
C ILE A 34 -3.37 -21.74 -0.44
N ARG A 35 -4.55 -22.37 -0.46
CA ARG A 35 -4.95 -23.36 0.53
C ARG A 35 -4.62 -24.75 -0.01
N ILE A 36 -3.77 -25.47 0.70
CA ILE A 36 -3.29 -26.81 0.38
C ILE A 36 -3.82 -27.75 1.46
N PRO A 37 -4.90 -28.52 1.20
CA PRO A 37 -5.38 -29.51 2.16
C PRO A 37 -4.28 -30.51 2.52
N LEU A 38 -4.19 -30.96 3.78
CA LEU A 38 -3.15 -31.91 4.22
C LEU A 38 -3.18 -33.22 3.42
N GLN A 39 -4.37 -33.66 2.99
CA GLN A 39 -4.55 -34.81 2.11
C GLN A 39 -3.86 -34.66 0.73
N ALA A 40 -3.60 -33.42 0.29
CA ALA A 40 -2.86 -33.12 -0.93
C ALA A 40 -1.33 -33.12 -0.72
N VAL A 41 -0.85 -33.09 0.53
CA VAL A 41 0.57 -32.99 0.85
C VAL A 41 1.19 -34.39 0.93
N ARG A 42 2.29 -34.59 0.20
CA ARG A 42 3.11 -35.79 0.29
C ARG A 42 4.12 -35.68 1.42
N ASN A 43 4.86 -34.57 1.44
CA ASN A 43 5.90 -34.33 2.42
C ASN A 43 6.16 -32.84 2.60
N VAL A 44 6.73 -32.47 3.75
CA VAL A 44 7.25 -31.14 4.02
C VAL A 44 8.73 -31.26 4.34
N ILE A 45 9.57 -30.75 3.43
CA ILE A 45 11.02 -30.92 3.49
C ILE A 45 11.65 -29.58 3.92
N PRO A 46 12.28 -29.52 5.11
CA PRO A 46 13.09 -28.37 5.49
C PRO A 46 14.42 -28.40 4.72
N ASP A 47 14.86 -27.24 4.23
CA ASP A 47 16.14 -27.03 3.56
C ASP A 47 16.77 -25.73 4.08
N ARG A 48 17.56 -25.84 5.16
CA ARG A 48 18.19 -24.72 5.85
C ARG A 48 17.19 -23.61 6.17
N ARG A 49 17.27 -22.48 5.45
CA ARG A 49 16.38 -21.31 5.60
C ARG A 49 15.19 -21.34 4.64
N ALA A 50 14.76 -22.52 4.23
CA ALA A 50 13.62 -22.73 3.36
C ALA A 50 12.81 -23.96 3.78
N VAL A 51 11.53 -23.98 3.39
CA VAL A 51 10.64 -25.14 3.52
C VAL A 51 9.99 -25.40 2.16
N THR A 52 9.99 -26.66 1.74
CA THR A 52 9.34 -27.11 0.52
C THR A 52 8.17 -28.02 0.87
N VAL A 53 6.97 -27.63 0.45
CA VAL A 53 5.77 -28.45 0.53
C VAL A 53 5.64 -29.20 -0.79
N GLU A 54 5.77 -30.52 -0.75
CA GLU A 54 5.60 -31.39 -1.92
C GLU A 54 4.18 -31.94 -1.95
N LEU A 55 3.50 -31.83 -3.09
CA LEU A 55 2.16 -32.39 -3.26
C LEU A 55 2.22 -33.86 -3.67
N ARG A 56 1.15 -34.59 -3.36
CA ARG A 56 0.94 -35.95 -3.83
C ARG A 56 0.68 -35.94 -5.33
N VAL A 57 1.21 -36.94 -6.00
CA VAL A 57 1.08 -37.10 -7.45
C VAL A 57 1.07 -38.59 -7.77
N PRO A 58 0.32 -39.02 -8.81
CA PRO A 58 0.37 -40.40 -9.27
C PRO A 58 1.78 -40.85 -9.67
N ALA A 59 2.03 -42.16 -9.60
CA ALA A 59 3.31 -42.74 -9.99
C ALA A 59 3.71 -42.34 -11.43
N GLY A 60 4.98 -41.97 -11.60
CA GLY A 60 5.53 -41.56 -12.90
C GLY A 60 5.34 -40.09 -13.26
N ARG A 61 4.78 -39.25 -12.37
CA ARG A 61 4.68 -37.80 -12.56
C ARG A 61 5.56 -37.03 -11.58
N THR A 62 5.92 -35.80 -11.95
CA THR A 62 6.69 -34.89 -11.11
C THR A 62 5.78 -34.20 -10.09
N PRO A 63 6.09 -34.23 -8.78
CA PRO A 63 5.34 -33.52 -7.76
C PRO A 63 5.36 -32.01 -7.97
N LEU A 64 4.21 -31.35 -7.83
CA LEU A 64 4.17 -29.90 -7.70
C LEU A 64 4.72 -29.52 -6.31
N THR A 65 5.61 -28.52 -6.27
CA THR A 65 6.26 -28.11 -5.02
C THR A 65 6.06 -26.63 -4.75
N HIS A 66 5.70 -26.29 -3.51
CA HIS A 66 5.64 -24.92 -3.03
C HIS A 66 6.79 -24.64 -2.06
N ARG A 67 7.76 -23.84 -2.51
CA ARG A 67 8.93 -23.47 -1.70
C ARG A 67 8.75 -22.10 -1.06
N ILE A 68 9.02 -21.99 0.24
CA ILE A 68 9.14 -20.73 0.97
C ILE A 68 10.60 -20.57 1.43
N GLY A 69 11.25 -19.47 1.05
CA GLY A 69 12.61 -19.14 1.48
C GLY A 69 12.65 -18.03 2.52
N GLY A 70 13.82 -17.81 3.12
CA GLY A 70 14.06 -16.73 4.08
C GLY A 70 13.46 -16.96 5.47
N VAL A 71 13.15 -18.20 5.82
CA VAL A 71 12.63 -18.58 7.14
C VAL A 71 13.79 -18.81 8.13
N SER A 72 13.47 -18.87 9.43
CA SER A 72 14.40 -19.35 10.44
C SER A 72 14.56 -20.87 10.28
N GLU A 73 15.81 -21.36 10.34
CA GLU A 73 16.12 -22.78 10.20
C GLU A 73 15.46 -23.62 11.30
N ALA A 74 15.59 -23.22 12.56
CA ALA A 74 14.91 -23.89 13.67
C ALA A 74 13.37 -23.89 13.53
N ALA A 75 12.80 -22.83 12.94
CA ALA A 75 11.35 -22.78 12.68
C ALA A 75 10.95 -23.71 11.54
N ALA A 76 11.76 -23.82 10.49
CA ALA A 76 11.55 -24.73 9.38
C ALA A 76 11.48 -26.19 9.85
N ASP A 77 12.42 -26.60 10.73
CA ASP A 77 12.46 -27.94 11.29
C ASP A 77 11.25 -28.23 12.19
N LEU A 78 10.91 -27.31 13.10
CA LEU A 78 9.73 -27.45 13.97
C LEU A 78 8.42 -27.51 13.17
N PHE A 79 8.32 -26.72 12.10
CA PHE A 79 7.16 -26.75 11.23
C PHE A 79 7.05 -28.06 10.46
N ALA A 80 8.14 -28.54 9.86
CA ALA A 80 8.17 -29.81 9.15
C ALA A 80 7.83 -30.98 10.08
N MET A 81 8.34 -31.01 11.31
CA MET A 81 7.96 -32.02 12.31
C MET A 81 6.49 -31.94 12.69
N GLY A 82 5.95 -30.73 12.93
CA GLY A 82 4.55 -30.54 13.29
C GLY A 82 3.58 -30.99 12.19
N VAL A 83 3.86 -30.62 10.94
CA VAL A 83 3.05 -31.06 9.80
C VAL A 83 3.26 -32.56 9.53
N GLY A 84 4.49 -33.08 9.64
CA GLY A 84 4.78 -34.50 9.47
C GLY A 84 4.01 -35.39 10.44
N ALA A 85 3.89 -34.98 11.71
CA ALA A 85 3.06 -35.67 12.70
C ALA A 85 1.56 -35.65 12.32
N ALA A 86 1.06 -34.53 11.79
CA ALA A 86 -0.32 -34.43 11.31
C ALA A 86 -0.55 -35.32 10.07
N LEU A 87 0.41 -35.40 9.15
CA LEU A 87 0.34 -36.27 7.97
C LEU A 87 0.34 -37.76 8.35
N ALA A 88 1.13 -38.15 9.36
CA ALA A 88 1.17 -39.52 9.85
C ALA A 88 -0.14 -39.97 10.52
N ALA A 89 -0.97 -39.04 10.97
CA ALA A 89 -2.28 -39.32 11.55
C ALA A 89 -3.39 -39.50 10.49
N LEU A 90 -3.13 -39.18 9.21
CA LEU A 90 -4.10 -39.34 8.14
C LEU A 90 -4.23 -40.81 7.71
N PRO A 91 -5.42 -41.24 7.26
CA PRO A 91 -5.60 -42.54 6.62
C PRO A 91 -4.65 -42.73 5.43
N GLU A 92 -4.30 -43.99 5.14
CA GLU A 92 -3.52 -44.32 3.96
C GLU A 92 -4.23 -43.81 2.69
N PRO A 93 -3.56 -43.01 1.87
CA PRO A 93 -4.18 -42.40 0.71
C PRO A 93 -4.16 -43.29 -0.52
N ASP A 94 -5.12 -43.04 -1.41
CA ASP A 94 -5.17 -43.68 -2.72
C ASP A 94 -3.92 -43.32 -3.56
N PRO A 95 -3.15 -44.30 -4.06
CA PRO A 95 -1.94 -44.07 -4.85
C PRO A 95 -2.19 -43.41 -6.23
N SER A 96 -3.45 -43.39 -6.68
CA SER A 96 -3.86 -42.72 -7.93
C SER A 96 -4.21 -41.24 -7.74
N PHE A 97 -4.14 -40.73 -6.50
CA PHE A 97 -4.58 -39.40 -6.13
C PHE A 97 -3.59 -38.29 -6.53
N ASP A 98 -4.10 -37.26 -7.21
CA ASP A 98 -3.34 -36.04 -7.53
C ASP A 98 -3.70 -34.92 -6.55
N GLY A 99 -2.77 -34.57 -5.66
CA GLY A 99 -2.98 -33.54 -4.67
C GLY A 99 -3.15 -32.14 -5.28
N ALA A 100 -2.62 -31.90 -6.49
CA ALA A 100 -2.70 -30.60 -7.13
C ALA A 100 -4.16 -30.18 -7.44
N SER A 101 -5.06 -31.14 -7.69
CA SER A 101 -6.47 -30.83 -7.99
C SER A 101 -7.26 -30.31 -6.79
N LEU A 102 -6.75 -30.49 -5.57
CA LEU A 102 -7.37 -29.98 -4.35
C LEU A 102 -6.86 -28.61 -3.92
N VAL A 103 -5.75 -28.16 -4.52
CA VAL A 103 -5.16 -26.88 -4.16
C VAL A 103 -6.07 -25.78 -4.69
N THR A 104 -6.54 -24.94 -3.78
CA THR A 104 -7.34 -23.78 -4.15
C THR A 104 -6.50 -22.54 -4.02
N THR A 105 -6.53 -21.70 -5.05
CA THR A 105 -5.86 -20.40 -5.04
C THR A 105 -6.92 -19.32 -5.02
N ARG A 106 -6.84 -18.43 -4.04
CA ARG A 106 -7.69 -17.25 -3.93
C ARG A 106 -6.81 -16.02 -4.01
N SER A 107 -7.24 -15.00 -4.77
CA SER A 107 -6.62 -13.68 -4.65
C SER A 107 -7.03 -13.07 -3.31
N VAL A 108 -6.10 -12.94 -2.39
CA VAL A 108 -6.26 -12.19 -1.14
C VAL A 108 -5.54 -10.88 -1.34
N ARG A 109 -6.22 -9.94 -1.99
CA ARG A 109 -5.76 -8.55 -2.10
C ARG A 109 -5.71 -7.99 -0.68
N THR A 110 -4.53 -8.01 -0.08
CA THR A 110 -4.35 -7.53 1.29
C THR A 110 -4.47 -6.00 1.24
N PRO A 111 -5.44 -5.36 1.91
CA PRO A 111 -5.47 -3.92 2.04
C PRO A 111 -4.43 -3.53 3.09
N GLY A 112 -3.17 -3.48 2.69
CA GLY A 112 -2.04 -3.12 3.55
C GLY A 112 -1.04 -2.24 2.79
N PRO A 113 -0.37 -1.27 3.44
CA PRO A 113 0.25 -0.12 2.80
C PRO A 113 1.64 -0.43 2.25
N SER A 114 1.85 -1.60 1.64
CA SER A 114 3.03 -1.77 0.79
C SER A 114 2.71 -1.12 -0.55
N LEU A 115 2.99 0.18 -0.66
CA LEU A 115 3.04 0.87 -1.95
C LEU A 115 3.79 -0.04 -2.92
N SER A 116 3.09 -0.55 -3.93
CA SER A 116 3.69 -1.38 -4.97
C SER A 116 4.85 -0.60 -5.62
N ILE A 117 5.81 -1.28 -6.24
CA ILE A 117 7.02 -0.65 -6.80
C ILE A 117 6.65 0.53 -7.73
N GLY A 118 5.56 0.42 -8.49
CA GLY A 118 5.03 1.50 -9.32
C GLY A 118 4.44 2.69 -8.54
N GLU A 119 3.91 2.46 -7.34
CA GLU A 119 3.36 3.52 -6.50
C GLU A 119 4.45 4.25 -5.70
N LYS A 120 5.52 3.54 -5.31
CA LYS A 120 6.73 4.18 -4.77
C LYS A 120 7.37 5.08 -5.82
N ALA A 121 7.55 4.58 -7.04
CA ALA A 121 8.06 5.39 -8.16
C ALA A 121 7.20 6.64 -8.38
N LYS A 122 5.86 6.48 -8.40
CA LYS A 122 4.92 7.61 -8.50
C LYS A 122 5.06 8.60 -7.33
N HIS A 123 5.29 8.13 -6.10
CA HIS A 123 5.50 8.99 -4.94
C HIS A 123 6.78 9.81 -5.07
N TYR A 124 7.89 9.18 -5.48
CA TYR A 124 9.16 9.88 -5.75
C TYR A 124 9.03 10.90 -6.88
N THR A 125 8.35 10.56 -7.99
CA THR A 125 8.10 11.50 -9.08
C THR A 125 7.29 12.71 -8.59
N TRP A 126 6.28 12.50 -7.75
CA TRP A 126 5.50 13.59 -7.18
C TRP A 126 6.32 14.47 -6.22
N GLN A 127 7.17 13.89 -5.39
CA GLN A 127 8.10 14.67 -4.55
C GLN A 127 9.07 15.50 -5.39
N LEU A 128 9.60 14.91 -6.47
CA LEU A 128 10.49 15.63 -7.39
C LEU A 128 9.78 16.82 -8.04
N ILE A 129 8.51 16.66 -8.44
CA ILE A 129 7.71 17.77 -9.00
C ILE A 129 7.38 18.81 -7.91
N ALA A 130 7.10 18.37 -6.67
CA ALA A 130 6.73 19.24 -5.55
C ALA A 130 7.88 20.12 -5.07
N PHE A 131 9.11 19.59 -5.05
CA PHE A 131 10.25 20.30 -4.48
C PHE A 131 11.27 20.75 -5.53
N GLY A 132 11.33 20.09 -6.68
CA GLY A 132 12.36 20.30 -7.70
C GLY A 132 12.44 21.73 -8.22
N PRO A 133 11.37 22.28 -8.83
CA PRO A 133 11.39 23.64 -9.38
C PRO A 133 11.79 24.70 -8.35
N GLY A 134 11.18 24.69 -7.16
CA GLY A 134 11.50 25.65 -6.10
C GLY A 134 12.94 25.50 -5.59
N LEU A 135 13.44 24.27 -5.46
CA LEU A 135 14.81 24.02 -5.01
C LEU A 135 15.83 24.49 -6.07
N VAL A 136 15.57 24.23 -7.35
CA VAL A 136 16.39 24.72 -8.46
C VAL A 136 16.43 26.24 -8.47
N THR A 137 15.28 26.90 -8.32
CA THR A 137 15.22 28.37 -8.24
C THR A 137 16.02 28.89 -7.04
N LEU A 138 15.83 28.33 -5.85
CA LEU A 138 16.58 28.73 -4.65
C LEU A 138 18.10 28.58 -4.85
N ILE A 139 18.55 27.45 -5.39
CA ILE A 139 19.99 27.21 -5.65
C ILE A 139 20.52 28.24 -6.66
N LEU A 140 19.80 28.48 -7.75
CA LEU A 140 20.22 29.40 -8.81
C LEU A 140 20.29 30.84 -8.29
N THR A 141 19.28 31.30 -7.56
CA THR A 141 19.27 32.66 -7.00
C THR A 141 20.40 32.84 -5.98
N CYS A 142 20.61 31.87 -5.07
CA CYS A 142 21.72 31.92 -4.12
C CYS A 142 23.08 31.95 -4.83
N MET A 143 23.27 31.12 -5.86
CA MET A 143 24.50 31.09 -6.64
C MET A 143 24.78 32.43 -7.33
N LEU A 144 23.76 33.02 -7.95
CA LEU A 144 23.87 34.32 -8.62
C LEU A 144 24.17 35.45 -7.63
N SER A 145 23.54 35.47 -6.45
CA SER A 145 23.83 36.46 -5.40
C SER A 145 25.28 36.37 -4.91
N ILE A 146 25.82 35.16 -4.75
CA ILE A 146 27.23 34.95 -4.35
C ILE A 146 28.16 35.48 -5.45
N MET A 147 27.86 35.22 -6.72
CA MET A 147 28.68 35.68 -7.85
C MET A 147 28.73 37.22 -7.97
N HIS A 148 27.64 37.91 -7.65
CA HIS A 148 27.58 39.38 -7.66
C HIS A 148 28.15 40.02 -6.38
N GLY A 149 28.45 39.23 -5.34
CA GLY A 149 29.00 39.71 -4.08
C GLY A 149 28.02 40.52 -3.23
N ASP A 150 26.72 40.48 -3.55
CA ASP A 150 25.68 41.22 -2.81
C ASP A 150 25.11 40.36 -1.68
N ALA A 151 25.63 40.58 -0.47
CA ALA A 151 25.13 39.93 0.73
C ALA A 151 23.68 40.32 1.07
N GLY A 152 23.23 41.52 0.69
CA GLY A 152 21.85 41.99 0.88
C GLY A 152 20.86 41.19 0.03
N MET A 153 21.24 40.91 -1.21
CA MET A 153 20.45 40.06 -2.11
C MET A 153 20.28 38.64 -1.56
N LEU A 154 21.33 38.08 -0.94
CA LEU A 154 21.29 36.75 -0.35
C LEU A 154 20.30 36.66 0.84
N ILE A 155 20.21 37.73 1.64
CA ILE A 155 19.25 37.83 2.75
C ILE A 155 17.79 37.79 2.26
N LEU A 156 17.52 38.34 1.07
CA LEU A 156 16.19 38.32 0.45
C LEU A 156 15.92 37.05 -0.37
N ALA A 157 16.94 36.52 -1.04
CA ALA A 157 16.84 35.35 -1.92
C ALA A 157 16.46 34.07 -1.15
N VAL A 158 17.06 33.84 0.01
CA VAL A 158 16.80 32.64 0.82
C VAL A 158 15.33 32.53 1.26
N PRO A 159 14.71 33.52 1.94
CA PRO A 159 13.31 33.42 2.34
C PRO A 159 12.38 33.35 1.13
N MET A 160 12.68 34.08 0.04
CA MET A 160 11.90 34.03 -1.19
C MET A 160 11.93 32.63 -1.83
N GLY A 161 13.09 31.97 -1.88
CA GLY A 161 13.22 30.61 -2.37
C GLY A 161 12.50 29.59 -1.48
N ILE A 162 12.56 29.74 -0.15
CA ILE A 162 11.78 28.90 0.78
C ILE A 162 10.27 29.05 0.52
N VAL A 163 9.78 30.28 0.40
CA VAL A 163 8.37 30.55 0.08
C VAL A 163 7.99 29.91 -1.26
N THR A 164 8.84 30.01 -2.27
CA THR A 164 8.63 29.41 -3.59
C THR A 164 8.53 27.88 -3.51
N VAL A 165 9.42 27.22 -2.76
CA VAL A 165 9.37 25.77 -2.51
C VAL A 165 8.07 25.36 -1.83
N LEU A 166 7.65 26.10 -0.79
CA LEU A 166 6.41 25.81 -0.07
C LEU A 166 5.17 25.97 -0.95
N PHE A 167 5.11 27.04 -1.76
CA PHE A 167 4.04 27.27 -2.72
C PHE A 167 3.97 26.19 -3.80
N ASN A 168 5.12 25.74 -4.30
CA ASN A 168 5.18 24.64 -5.27
C ASN A 168 4.70 23.31 -4.66
N ALA A 169 5.12 23.00 -3.44
CA ALA A 169 4.65 21.81 -2.72
C ALA A 169 3.13 21.86 -2.47
N ALA A 170 2.61 23.03 -2.07
CA ALA A 170 1.17 23.25 -1.90
C ALA A 170 0.40 23.11 -3.23
N SER A 171 0.94 23.63 -4.34
CA SER A 171 0.37 23.47 -5.69
C SER A 171 0.23 22.01 -6.09
N VAL A 172 1.26 21.22 -5.84
CA VAL A 172 1.25 19.77 -6.06
C VAL A 172 0.21 19.07 -5.21
N ALA A 173 0.16 19.35 -3.90
CA ALA A 173 -0.81 18.75 -3.00
C ALA A 173 -2.26 19.08 -3.41
N ALA A 174 -2.52 20.35 -3.75
CA ALA A 174 -3.82 20.81 -4.26
C ALA A 174 -4.20 20.12 -5.58
N THR A 175 -3.21 19.88 -6.45
CA THR A 175 -3.42 19.17 -7.72
C THR A 175 -3.81 17.70 -7.49
N ASP A 176 -3.12 16.98 -6.60
CA ASP A 176 -3.48 15.58 -6.29
C ASP A 176 -4.88 15.50 -5.68
N GLY A 177 -5.21 16.40 -4.74
CA GLY A 177 -6.55 16.50 -4.13
C GLY A 177 -7.64 16.76 -5.18
N THR A 178 -7.43 17.75 -6.05
CA THR A 178 -8.37 18.10 -7.11
C THR A 178 -8.54 16.97 -8.12
N LEU A 179 -7.45 16.33 -8.56
CA LEU A 179 -7.52 15.20 -9.49
C LEU A 179 -8.28 14.02 -8.89
N ARG A 180 -8.08 13.73 -7.60
CA ARG A 180 -8.84 12.68 -6.90
C ARG A 180 -10.33 12.99 -6.86
N MET A 181 -10.68 14.25 -6.55
CA MET A 181 -12.07 14.72 -6.50
C MET A 181 -12.79 14.57 -7.86
N TRP A 182 -12.07 14.71 -8.98
CA TRP A 182 -12.63 14.50 -10.32
C TRP A 182 -12.65 13.03 -10.76
N ARG A 183 -11.64 12.24 -10.40
CA ARG A 183 -11.46 10.86 -10.90
C ARG A 183 -12.25 9.82 -10.11
N LEU A 184 -12.28 9.95 -8.78
CA LEU A 184 -12.84 8.89 -7.92
C LEU A 184 -14.36 8.73 -8.11
N PRO A 185 -15.19 9.79 -8.16
CA PRO A 185 -16.64 9.60 -8.30
C PRO A 185 -17.09 8.96 -9.62
N ARG A 186 -16.20 8.84 -10.62
CA ARG A 186 -16.54 8.32 -11.96
C ARG A 186 -16.12 6.88 -12.22
N ARG A 187 -15.29 6.26 -11.37
CA ARG A 187 -14.61 4.98 -11.71
C ARG A 187 -14.55 3.97 -10.55
N VAL A 188 -15.33 4.19 -9.49
CA VAL A 188 -15.00 3.63 -8.17
C VAL A 188 -16.24 3.26 -7.36
N ILE A 189 -16.07 2.48 -6.29
CA ILE A 189 -17.09 2.07 -5.32
C ILE A 189 -17.43 3.25 -4.41
N THR A 190 -18.73 3.47 -4.22
CA THR A 190 -19.29 4.49 -3.33
C THR A 190 -19.98 3.81 -2.17
N VAL A 191 -19.74 4.29 -0.95
CA VAL A 191 -20.32 3.76 0.29
C VAL A 191 -20.73 4.89 1.21
N MET A 192 -21.67 4.59 2.10
CA MET A 192 -22.06 5.49 3.17
C MET A 192 -21.13 5.29 4.36
N ALA A 193 -20.44 6.35 4.77
CA ALA A 193 -19.68 6.36 6.01
C ALA A 193 -20.55 6.95 7.13
N VAL A 194 -20.51 6.31 8.30
CA VAL A 194 -21.32 6.67 9.47
C VAL A 194 -20.44 7.39 10.48
N ARG A 195 -20.94 8.47 11.06
CA ARG A 195 -20.22 9.23 12.06
C ARG A 195 -20.04 8.42 13.35
N THR A 196 -18.81 8.34 13.83
CA THR A 196 -18.43 7.64 15.07
C THR A 196 -18.05 8.62 16.19
N SER A 197 -17.69 9.86 15.84
CA SER A 197 -17.39 10.92 16.81
C SER A 197 -18.64 11.40 17.57
N PRO A 198 -18.52 11.85 18.83
CA PRO A 198 -19.62 12.48 19.58
C PRO A 198 -20.25 13.68 18.88
N ASP A 199 -21.51 13.98 19.18
CA ASP A 199 -22.19 15.16 18.67
C ASP A 199 -21.49 16.45 19.11
N GLY A 200 -21.19 17.34 18.14
CA GLY A 200 -20.54 18.63 18.38
C GLY A 200 -19.07 18.73 17.97
N GLU A 201 -18.38 17.61 17.74
CA GLU A 201 -16.99 17.60 17.25
C GLU A 201 -16.89 17.40 15.73
N PRO A 202 -15.81 17.86 15.07
CA PRO A 202 -15.51 17.48 13.70
C PRO A 202 -15.60 15.96 13.52
N GLY A 203 -16.41 15.53 12.55
CA GLY A 203 -16.81 14.14 12.44
C GLY A 203 -15.69 13.20 12.01
N ARG A 204 -15.34 12.22 12.85
CA ARG A 204 -14.72 10.98 12.38
C ARG A 204 -15.82 10.08 11.87
N TYR A 205 -15.67 9.58 10.65
CA TYR A 205 -16.61 8.68 9.99
C TYR A 205 -15.95 7.33 9.78
N GLU A 206 -16.72 6.26 9.91
CA GLU A 206 -16.26 4.90 9.65
C GLU A 206 -17.08 4.25 8.54
N TYR A 207 -16.41 3.42 7.76
CA TYR A 207 -17.07 2.59 6.76
C TYR A 207 -16.36 1.25 6.66
N THR A 208 -17.11 0.23 6.24
CA THR A 208 -16.59 -1.13 6.06
C THR A 208 -16.44 -1.41 4.57
N ASP A 209 -15.26 -1.88 4.16
CA ASP A 209 -15.01 -2.27 2.77
C ASP A 209 -15.57 -3.70 2.47
N PRO A 210 -15.61 -4.13 1.19
CA PRO A 210 -16.06 -5.47 0.80
C PRO A 210 -15.21 -6.61 1.38
N SER A 211 -14.03 -6.32 1.92
CA SER A 211 -13.20 -7.30 2.63
C SER A 211 -13.56 -7.44 4.11
N GLY A 212 -14.50 -6.63 4.59
CA GLY A 212 -14.93 -6.60 5.99
C GLY A 212 -14.05 -5.74 6.89
N GLN A 213 -13.10 -4.97 6.33
CA GLN A 213 -12.23 -4.09 7.11
C GLN A 213 -12.87 -2.72 7.30
N THR A 214 -12.87 -2.23 8.54
CA THR A 214 -13.35 -0.89 8.87
C THR A 214 -12.23 0.13 8.69
N HIS A 215 -12.54 1.24 8.01
CA HIS A 215 -11.64 2.36 7.78
C HIS A 215 -12.25 3.63 8.37
N SER A 216 -11.40 4.50 8.92
CA SER A 216 -11.81 5.81 9.43
C SER A 216 -11.47 6.92 8.43
N TYR A 217 -12.32 7.93 8.41
CA TYR A 217 -12.20 9.12 7.58
C TYR A 217 -12.60 10.35 8.38
N ASP A 218 -11.67 11.28 8.54
CA ASP A 218 -11.90 12.50 9.31
C ASP A 218 -12.41 13.59 8.38
N ARG A 219 -13.57 14.18 8.70
CA ARG A 219 -14.19 15.25 7.93
C ARG A 219 -14.80 16.30 8.84
N ASN A 220 -14.53 17.57 8.54
CA ASN A 220 -15.15 18.68 9.25
C ASN A 220 -16.59 18.93 8.77
N THR A 221 -17.51 18.03 9.12
CA THR A 221 -18.95 18.19 8.93
C THR A 221 -19.71 17.52 10.07
N HIS A 222 -20.92 18.01 10.33
CA HIS A 222 -21.80 17.53 11.40
C HIS A 222 -22.88 16.54 10.91
N ALA A 223 -22.82 16.12 9.65
CA ALA A 223 -23.75 15.15 9.10
C ALA A 223 -23.64 13.81 9.86
N SER A 224 -24.77 13.13 10.08
CA SER A 224 -24.74 11.80 10.71
C SER A 224 -24.14 10.73 9.79
N GLN A 225 -24.27 10.92 8.47
CA GLN A 225 -23.71 10.06 7.44
C GLN A 225 -23.23 10.90 6.26
N ILE A 226 -22.19 10.42 5.59
CA ILE A 226 -21.65 11.05 4.37
C ILE A 226 -21.40 10.00 3.31
N GLU A 227 -21.58 10.41 2.05
CA GLU A 227 -21.28 9.56 0.90
C GLU A 227 -19.81 9.75 0.50
N ILE A 228 -19.05 8.65 0.53
CA ILE A 228 -17.63 8.62 0.21
C ILE A 228 -17.36 7.65 -0.94
N SER A 229 -16.37 7.97 -1.77
CA SER A 229 -15.89 7.09 -2.84
C SER A 229 -14.43 6.72 -2.58
N TYR A 230 -14.07 5.44 -2.67
CA TYR A 230 -12.70 4.98 -2.38
C TYR A 230 -12.24 3.92 -3.38
N HIS A 231 -10.98 4.00 -3.81
CA HIS A 231 -10.44 3.02 -4.76
C HIS A 231 -10.28 1.65 -4.08
N PRO A 232 -10.75 0.53 -4.65
CA PRO A 232 -10.68 -0.78 -3.98
C PRO A 232 -9.25 -1.27 -3.73
N GLY A 233 -8.28 -0.82 -4.55
CA GLY A 233 -6.86 -1.06 -4.30
C GLY A 233 -6.21 -0.17 -3.23
N ARG A 234 -6.92 0.86 -2.72
CA ARG A 234 -6.44 1.81 -1.71
C ARG A 234 -7.60 2.31 -0.83
N PRO A 235 -8.21 1.45 -0.01
CA PRO A 235 -9.37 1.85 0.79
C PRO A 235 -9.03 2.98 1.78
N GLY A 236 -7.85 3.00 2.40
CA GLY A 236 -7.46 4.06 3.35
C GLY A 236 -7.38 5.50 2.79
N HIS A 237 -7.73 5.76 1.53
CA HIS A 237 -7.81 7.09 0.94
C HIS A 237 -9.17 7.36 0.29
N PRO A 238 -10.26 7.42 1.08
CA PRO A 238 -11.57 7.80 0.56
C PRO A 238 -11.60 9.29 0.20
N VAL A 239 -12.51 9.65 -0.71
CA VAL A 239 -12.79 11.03 -1.08
C VAL A 239 -14.29 11.26 -1.10
N ASP A 240 -14.72 12.35 -0.47
CA ASP A 240 -16.10 12.79 -0.49
C ASP A 240 -16.61 13.13 -1.89
N ILE A 241 -17.91 12.89 -2.07
CA ILE A 241 -18.63 13.37 -3.24
C ILE A 241 -18.95 14.85 -3.06
N HIS A 242 -18.22 15.68 -3.79
CA HIS A 242 -18.43 17.13 -3.80
C HIS A 242 -19.38 17.54 -4.92
N PRO A 243 -20.21 18.59 -4.73
CA PRO A 243 -20.97 19.23 -5.80
C PRO A 243 -20.04 19.72 -6.92
N PRO A 244 -20.51 19.77 -8.18
CA PRO A 244 -19.67 20.19 -9.31
C PRO A 244 -19.09 21.59 -9.13
N ALA A 245 -19.84 22.51 -8.52
CA ALA A 245 -19.37 23.87 -8.22
C ALA A 245 -18.11 23.88 -7.33
N THR A 246 -18.08 23.03 -6.29
CA THR A 246 -16.90 22.92 -5.41
C THR A 246 -15.70 22.32 -6.13
N ARG A 247 -15.91 21.36 -7.05
CA ARG A 247 -14.82 20.79 -7.86
C ARG A 247 -14.22 21.82 -8.80
N VAL A 248 -15.06 22.65 -9.42
CA VAL A 248 -14.62 23.76 -10.28
C VAL A 248 -13.86 24.80 -9.45
N ALA A 249 -14.39 25.21 -8.30
CA ALA A 249 -13.71 26.15 -7.40
C ALA A 249 -12.34 25.62 -6.94
N ALA A 250 -12.23 24.34 -6.56
CA ALA A 250 -10.96 23.71 -6.21
C ALA A 250 -9.96 23.68 -7.39
N THR A 251 -10.47 23.47 -8.61
CA THR A 251 -9.65 23.50 -9.83
C THR A 251 -9.12 24.91 -10.11
N ILE A 252 -9.98 25.93 -10.01
CA ILE A 252 -9.57 27.34 -10.16
C ILE A 252 -8.53 27.71 -9.09
N GLY A 253 -8.79 27.37 -7.82
CA GLY A 253 -7.84 27.61 -6.73
C GLY A 253 -6.48 26.95 -6.96
N THR A 254 -6.48 25.71 -7.47
CA THR A 254 -5.24 25.00 -7.84
C THR A 254 -4.50 25.71 -8.98
N LEU A 255 -5.21 26.19 -10.01
CA LEU A 255 -4.61 26.93 -11.12
C LEU A 255 -4.03 28.28 -10.67
N LEU A 256 -4.73 28.99 -9.79
CA LEU A 256 -4.24 30.24 -9.21
C LEU A 256 -2.96 30.02 -8.40
N LEU A 257 -2.90 28.91 -7.64
CA LEU A 257 -1.71 28.57 -6.85
C LEU A 257 -0.50 28.28 -7.74
N TRP A 258 -0.70 27.58 -8.85
CA TRP A 258 0.33 27.40 -9.88
C TRP A 258 0.75 28.73 -10.53
N ALA A 259 -0.20 29.62 -10.82
CA ALA A 259 0.10 30.93 -11.39
C ALA A 259 0.95 31.80 -10.45
N VAL A 260 0.61 31.81 -9.15
CA VAL A 260 1.42 32.50 -8.12
C VAL A 260 2.81 31.89 -8.02
N THR A 261 2.92 30.56 -8.01
CA THR A 261 4.21 29.86 -7.95
C THR A 261 5.09 30.20 -9.16
N ALA A 262 4.51 30.19 -10.37
CA ALA A 262 5.21 30.57 -11.59
C ALA A 262 5.64 32.05 -11.56
N GLY A 263 4.79 32.94 -11.04
CA GLY A 263 5.12 34.36 -10.84
C GLY A 263 6.28 34.56 -9.87
N LEU A 264 6.30 33.85 -8.73
CA LEU A 264 7.40 33.92 -7.76
C LEU A 264 8.72 33.44 -8.37
N ILE A 265 8.70 32.35 -9.13
CA ILE A 265 9.87 31.85 -9.85
C ILE A 265 10.36 32.90 -10.85
N PHE A 266 9.45 33.49 -11.63
CA PHE A 266 9.79 34.52 -12.62
C PHE A 266 10.42 35.75 -11.97
N VAL A 267 9.82 36.26 -10.88
CA VAL A 267 10.36 37.40 -10.12
C VAL A 267 11.74 37.07 -9.54
N ALA A 268 11.92 35.88 -8.98
CA ALA A 268 13.21 35.45 -8.44
C ALA A 268 14.29 35.32 -9.53
N MET A 269 13.92 34.91 -10.73
CA MET A 269 14.85 34.84 -11.87
C MET A 269 15.21 36.23 -12.39
N MET A 270 14.22 37.13 -12.53
CA MET A 270 14.45 38.51 -12.96
C MET A 270 15.35 39.27 -11.99
N ALA A 271 15.07 39.15 -10.69
CA ALA A 271 15.90 39.77 -9.66
C ALA A 271 17.35 39.27 -9.72
N ALA A 272 17.58 38.01 -10.11
CA ALA A 272 18.91 37.42 -10.20
C ALA A 272 19.70 37.80 -11.47
N THR A 273 19.07 38.46 -12.44
CA THR A 273 19.68 38.89 -13.71
C THR A 273 19.99 40.38 -13.79
N GLU A 274 19.50 41.19 -12.84
CA GLU A 274 19.81 42.62 -12.70
C GLU A 274 21.07 42.82 -11.83
#